data_AF-A0A6N8J4G1-F1
#
_entry.id   AF-A0A6N8J4G1-F1
#
_cell.length_a   1.000
_cell.length_b   1.000
_cell.length_c   1.000
_cell.angle_alpha   90.00
_cell.angle_beta   90.00
_cell.angle_gamma   90.00
#
_symmetry.space_group_name_H-M   'P 1'
#
loop_
_entity.id
_entity.type
_entity.pdbx_description
1 polymer ?
#
loop_
_entity_poly.entity_id
_entity_poly.type
_entity_poly.pdbx_seq_one_letter_code
_entity_poly.pdbx_strand_id
1 'polypeptide(L)'
;MMYVPQSSRLTSTEEQVYLATISNDPMLSNFMESGEMPGNAKFLQNDRYKSPDFLHFISAKYEAVFTAAIIQCFNTGNIAMMNALVNNPILLDDEHQQKSYFIILNFLREKQQKLITLWNNLQLKKKINSTDLELQTTITLLNYLPDEFQGFRSEYCNELVKIAKLLSLTDPHLAIELIINASKLDCLPQSRQRVLECYQQLQTMDIKPLPAEHRFAILRLIFAFSKR
;
A
#
# COMPACT_ATOMS: atom_id res chain seq x y z
N MET A 1 41.00 1.85 -1.70
CA MET A 1 40.57 1.00 -0.57
C MET A 1 39.30 0.30 -0.99
N MET A 2 39.33 -1.02 -1.18
CA MET A 2 38.12 -1.80 -1.42
C MET A 2 37.46 -2.11 -0.07
N TYR A 3 36.18 -1.79 0.08
CA TYR A 3 35.37 -2.21 1.21
C TYR A 3 35.02 -3.68 0.98
N VAL A 4 35.61 -4.58 1.77
CA VAL A 4 35.24 -6.00 1.79
C VAL A 4 34.13 -6.13 2.83
N PRO A 5 32.90 -6.53 2.46
CA PRO A 5 31.89 -6.86 3.46
C PRO A 5 32.42 -8.07 4.21
N GLN A 6 32.74 -7.90 5.50
CA GLN A 6 32.91 -9.05 6.37
C GLN A 6 31.55 -9.71 6.50
N SER A 7 31.34 -10.78 5.74
CA SER A 7 30.33 -11.78 6.10
C SER A 7 30.80 -12.41 7.41
N SER A 8 30.43 -11.79 8.53
CA SER A 8 30.55 -12.36 9.87
C SER A 8 29.67 -13.60 9.90
N ARG A 9 30.28 -14.77 9.68
CA ARG A 9 29.64 -16.05 9.99
C ARG A 9 29.34 -16.04 11.49
N LEU A 10 28.05 -15.99 11.83
CA LEU A 10 27.60 -16.03 13.22
C LEU A 10 28.19 -17.26 13.91
N THR A 11 28.66 -17.07 15.13
CA THR A 11 29.04 -18.20 15.97
C THR A 11 27.79 -18.92 16.46
N SER A 12 27.87 -20.22 16.72
CA SER A 12 26.74 -21.00 17.26
C SER A 12 26.19 -20.44 18.58
N THR A 13 27.00 -19.66 19.31
CA THR A 13 26.60 -18.99 20.56
C THR A 13 25.77 -17.74 20.27
N GLU A 14 26.11 -16.95 19.26
CA GLU A 14 25.35 -15.75 18.86
C GLU A 14 24.00 -16.12 18.25
N GLU A 15 23.95 -17.18 17.44
CA GLU A 15 22.68 -17.70 16.91
C GLU A 15 21.72 -18.13 18.02
N GLN A 16 22.22 -18.81 19.06
CA GLN A 16 21.41 -19.18 20.22
C GLN A 16 20.86 -17.96 20.97
N VAL A 17 21.67 -16.90 21.08
CA VAL A 17 21.26 -15.64 21.70
C VAL A 17 20.16 -14.95 20.87
N TYR A 18 20.24 -15.00 19.54
CA TYR A 18 19.20 -14.47 18.66
C TYR A 18 17.92 -15.28 18.69
N LEU A 19 18.01 -16.61 18.68
CA LEU A 19 16.85 -17.48 18.85
C LEU A 19 16.15 -17.24 20.19
N ALA A 20 16.92 -17.13 21.28
CA ALA A 20 16.37 -16.78 22.58
C ALA A 20 15.72 -15.39 22.57
N THR A 21 16.27 -14.43 21.83
CA THR A 21 15.69 -13.09 21.67
C THR A 21 14.34 -13.16 20.96
N ILE A 22 14.20 -13.99 19.92
CA ILE A 22 12.94 -14.21 19.22
C ILE A 22 11.94 -14.90 20.14
N SER A 23 12.33 -16.00 20.81
CA SER A 23 11.44 -16.75 21.71
C SER A 23 10.95 -15.93 22.91
N ASN A 24 11.72 -14.93 23.35
CA ASN A 24 11.31 -14.01 24.40
C ASN A 24 10.34 -12.93 23.93
N ASP A 25 10.16 -12.77 22.61
CA ASP A 25 9.14 -11.91 22.02
C ASP A 25 7.99 -12.78 21.47
N PRO A 26 6.92 -13.00 22.25
CA PRO A 26 5.82 -13.86 21.83
C PRO A 26 5.06 -13.31 20.61
N MET A 27 5.09 -11.99 20.38
CA MET A 27 4.45 -11.39 19.21
C MET A 27 5.26 -11.66 17.95
N LEU A 28 6.58 -11.51 18.02
CA LEU A 28 7.47 -11.86 16.91
C LEU A 28 7.42 -13.36 16.63
N SER A 29 7.52 -14.22 17.66
CA SER A 29 7.39 -15.67 17.50
C SER A 29 6.08 -16.07 16.83
N ASN A 30 4.95 -15.58 17.33
CA ASN A 30 3.64 -15.90 16.73
C ASN A 30 3.53 -15.39 15.29
N PHE A 31 4.04 -14.18 15.02
CA PHE A 31 4.04 -13.64 13.67
C PHE A 31 4.87 -14.51 12.72
N MET A 32 6.07 -14.93 13.13
CA MET A 32 6.95 -15.79 12.32
C MET A 32 6.33 -17.16 12.01
N GLU A 33 5.47 -17.69 12.89
CA GLU A 33 4.81 -18.98 12.71
C GLU A 33 3.53 -18.89 11.88
N SER A 34 2.70 -17.87 12.12
CA SER A 34 1.34 -17.76 11.56
C SER A 34 1.20 -16.75 10.43
N GLY A 35 2.10 -15.76 10.36
CA GLY A 35 1.93 -14.57 9.53
C GLY A 35 0.84 -13.61 10.03
N GLU A 36 0.17 -13.92 11.14
CA GLU A 36 -0.92 -13.11 11.68
C GLU A 36 -0.42 -12.17 12.76
N MET A 37 -1.01 -10.97 12.77
CA MET A 37 -0.72 -9.95 13.77
C MET A 37 -2.02 -9.26 14.18
N PRO A 38 -2.45 -9.40 15.45
CA PRO A 38 -3.63 -8.71 15.95
C PRO A 38 -3.51 -7.19 15.81
N GLY A 39 -4.64 -6.50 15.64
CA GLY A 39 -4.67 -5.04 15.60
C GLY A 39 -4.07 -4.45 16.88
N ASN A 40 -3.02 -3.62 16.73
CA ASN A 40 -2.20 -3.01 17.79
C ASN A 40 -1.12 -3.90 18.42
N ALA A 41 -0.88 -5.11 17.92
CA ALA A 41 0.25 -5.91 18.38
C ALA A 41 1.58 -5.21 18.05
N LYS A 42 2.50 -5.25 19.00
CA LYS A 42 3.84 -4.69 18.86
C LYS A 42 4.86 -5.71 19.30
N PHE A 43 5.96 -5.78 18.55
CA PHE A 43 7.18 -6.42 19.00
C PHE A 43 7.71 -5.71 20.24
N LEU A 44 8.45 -6.44 21.06
CA LEU A 44 9.13 -5.88 22.21
C LEU A 44 10.12 -4.81 21.74
N GLN A 45 10.26 -3.76 22.55
CA GLN A 45 11.31 -2.78 22.30
C GLN A 45 12.65 -3.43 22.63
N ASN A 46 13.36 -3.86 21.59
CA ASN A 46 14.65 -4.51 21.73
C ASN A 46 15.66 -3.86 20.76
N ASP A 47 16.75 -3.33 21.30
CA ASP A 47 17.77 -2.67 20.49
C ASP A 47 18.47 -3.63 19.52
N ARG A 48 18.45 -4.94 19.80
CA ARG A 48 19.00 -5.96 18.88
C ARG A 48 18.28 -6.01 17.55
N TYR A 49 17.01 -5.59 17.47
CA TYR A 49 16.28 -5.52 16.21
C TYR A 49 16.88 -4.52 15.22
N LYS A 50 17.77 -3.64 15.68
CA LYS A 50 18.49 -2.68 14.84
C LYS A 50 19.90 -3.16 14.48
N SER A 51 20.38 -4.27 15.05
CA SER A 51 21.75 -4.72 14.76
C SER A 51 21.82 -5.35 13.37
N PRO A 52 22.82 -4.99 12.53
CA PRO A 52 22.96 -5.56 11.20
C PRO A 52 23.07 -7.09 11.20
N ASP A 53 23.79 -7.65 12.18
CA ASP A 53 23.96 -9.12 12.30
C ASP A 53 22.64 -9.82 12.65
N PHE A 54 21.79 -9.23 13.49
CA PHE A 54 20.48 -9.79 13.81
C PHE A 54 19.55 -9.70 12.61
N LEU A 55 19.54 -8.54 11.92
CA LEU A 55 18.76 -8.38 10.71
C LEU A 55 19.16 -9.43 9.68
N HIS A 56 20.44 -9.56 9.38
CA HIS A 56 20.91 -10.58 8.43
C HIS A 56 20.49 -12.01 8.84
N PHE A 57 20.55 -12.33 10.13
CA PHE A 57 20.11 -13.63 10.65
C PHE A 57 18.62 -13.90 10.44
N ILE A 58 17.75 -12.94 10.78
CA ILE A 58 16.29 -13.14 10.77
C ILE A 58 15.67 -12.90 9.39
N SER A 59 16.30 -12.08 8.55
CA SER A 59 15.74 -11.53 7.31
C SER A 59 15.18 -12.59 6.38
N ALA A 60 15.93 -13.65 6.11
CA ALA A 60 15.51 -14.68 5.17
C ALA A 60 14.16 -15.34 5.55
N LYS A 61 13.94 -15.56 6.85
CA LYS A 61 12.69 -16.15 7.35
C LYS A 61 11.59 -15.10 7.49
N TYR A 62 11.94 -13.92 7.99
CA TYR A 62 10.98 -12.83 8.19
C TYR A 62 10.42 -12.30 6.87
N GLU A 63 11.23 -12.23 5.81
CA GLU A 63 10.85 -11.75 4.47
C GLU A 63 9.63 -12.47 3.92
N ALA A 64 9.68 -13.80 3.86
CA ALA A 64 8.60 -14.59 3.29
C ALA A 64 7.27 -14.37 4.06
N VAL A 65 7.34 -14.33 5.38
CA VAL A 65 6.18 -14.15 6.26
C VAL A 65 5.63 -12.73 6.13
N PHE A 66 6.49 -11.71 6.19
CA PHE A 66 6.12 -10.30 6.04
C PHE A 66 5.49 -10.01 4.68
N THR A 67 6.12 -10.48 3.60
CA THR A 67 5.62 -10.32 2.23
C THR A 67 4.23 -10.95 2.08
N ALA A 68 4.05 -12.17 2.58
CA ALA A 68 2.77 -12.87 2.53
C ALA A 68 1.68 -12.15 3.35
N ALA A 69 2.02 -11.66 4.54
CA ALA A 69 1.12 -10.93 5.42
C ALA A 69 0.60 -9.63 4.78
N ILE A 70 1.48 -8.86 4.13
CA ILE A 70 1.10 -7.65 3.37
C ILE A 70 0.14 -8.00 2.23
N ILE A 71 0.46 -9.02 1.44
CA ILE A 71 -0.40 -9.49 0.33
C ILE A 71 -1.77 -9.97 0.85
N GLN A 72 -1.79 -10.67 1.97
CA GLN A 72 -3.01 -11.12 2.62
C GLN A 72 -3.88 -9.94 3.06
N CYS A 73 -3.29 -8.86 3.60
CA CYS A 73 -4.01 -7.64 3.91
C CYS A 73 -4.72 -7.06 2.67
N PHE A 74 -4.06 -7.04 1.51
CA PHE A 74 -4.68 -6.60 0.25
C PHE A 74 -5.78 -7.53 -0.26
N ASN A 75 -5.66 -8.84 -0.05
CA ASN A 75 -6.69 -9.79 -0.48
C ASN A 75 -7.91 -9.81 0.44
N THR A 76 -7.73 -9.54 1.73
CA THR A 76 -8.79 -9.60 2.75
C THR A 76 -9.36 -8.23 3.11
N GLY A 77 -8.69 -7.14 2.73
CA GLY A 77 -9.06 -5.80 3.16
C GLY A 77 -8.73 -5.50 4.62
N ASN A 78 -7.85 -6.27 5.27
CA ASN A 78 -7.57 -6.15 6.70
C ASN A 78 -6.66 -4.94 7.02
N ILE A 79 -7.27 -3.78 7.20
CA ILE A 79 -6.59 -2.53 7.54
C ILE A 79 -5.91 -2.60 8.92
N ALA A 80 -6.52 -3.28 9.89
CA ALA A 80 -5.98 -3.37 11.25
C ALA A 80 -4.64 -4.13 11.27
N MET A 81 -4.56 -5.23 10.52
CA MET A 81 -3.33 -6.00 10.35
C MET A 81 -2.27 -5.21 9.57
N MET A 82 -2.64 -4.56 8.46
CA MET A 82 -1.71 -3.68 7.73
C MET A 82 -1.10 -2.61 8.64
N ASN A 83 -1.95 -1.94 9.43
CA ASN A 83 -1.50 -0.94 10.40
C ASN A 83 -0.56 -1.52 11.46
N ALA A 84 -0.81 -2.74 11.95
CA ALA A 84 0.08 -3.39 12.91
C ALA A 84 1.45 -3.69 12.27
N LEU A 85 1.48 -4.20 11.04
CA LEU A 85 2.72 -4.54 10.33
C LEU A 85 3.62 -3.31 10.12
N VAL A 86 3.06 -2.20 9.63
CA VAL A 86 3.87 -1.00 9.30
C VAL A 86 4.29 -0.18 10.51
N ASN A 87 3.64 -0.37 11.66
CA ASN A 87 4.02 0.30 12.92
C ASN A 87 5.03 -0.52 13.75
N ASN A 88 5.41 -1.72 13.29
CA ASN A 88 6.48 -2.50 13.88
C ASN A 88 7.81 -2.25 13.14
N PRO A 89 8.96 -2.45 13.80
CA PRO A 89 10.25 -2.44 13.13
C PRO A 89 10.27 -3.44 11.96
N ILE A 90 10.76 -3.00 10.81
CA ILE A 90 11.00 -3.89 9.68
C ILE A 90 12.27 -4.69 9.98
N LEU A 91 12.11 -6.00 10.23
CA LEU A 91 13.21 -6.91 10.56
C LEU A 91 13.83 -7.51 9.29
N LEU A 92 14.16 -6.65 8.32
CA LEU A 92 14.78 -7.01 7.05
C LEU A 92 16.08 -6.22 6.86
N ASP A 93 17.10 -6.88 6.34
CA ASP A 93 18.24 -6.23 5.72
C ASP A 93 17.88 -5.67 4.34
N ASP A 94 18.79 -4.88 3.76
CA ASP A 94 18.55 -4.18 2.50
C ASP A 94 18.21 -5.12 1.35
N GLU A 95 18.86 -6.28 1.27
CA GLU A 95 18.65 -7.27 0.20
C GLU A 95 17.25 -7.87 0.29
N HIS A 96 16.85 -8.32 1.49
CA HIS A 96 15.56 -8.96 1.69
C HIS A 96 14.41 -7.95 1.66
N GLN A 97 14.64 -6.70 2.08
CA GLN A 97 13.66 -5.63 1.93
C GLN A 97 13.38 -5.34 0.45
N GLN A 98 14.43 -5.20 -0.38
CA GLN A 98 14.26 -5.00 -1.82
C GLN A 98 13.50 -6.16 -2.47
N LYS A 99 13.84 -7.40 -2.09
CA LYS A 99 13.14 -8.61 -2.57
C LYS A 99 11.66 -8.61 -2.17
N SER A 100 11.35 -8.34 -0.91
CA SER A 100 9.97 -8.23 -0.41
C SER A 100 9.18 -7.18 -1.20
N TYR A 101 9.76 -5.99 -1.36
CA TYR A 101 9.08 -4.88 -2.02
C TYR A 101 8.86 -5.15 -3.50
N PHE A 102 9.80 -5.81 -4.17
CA PHE A 102 9.63 -6.26 -5.55
C PHE A 102 8.46 -7.23 -5.70
N ILE A 103 8.33 -8.21 -4.79
CA ILE A 103 7.23 -9.19 -4.81
C ILE A 103 5.89 -8.48 -4.59
N ILE A 104 5.81 -7.60 -3.58
CA ILE A 104 4.60 -6.81 -3.30
C ILE A 104 4.24 -5.95 -4.52
N LEU A 105 5.21 -5.28 -5.13
CA LEU A 105 4.98 -4.45 -6.32
C LEU A 105 4.43 -5.26 -7.50
N ASN A 106 4.95 -6.46 -7.75
CA ASN A 106 4.45 -7.31 -8.82
C ASN A 106 3.01 -7.76 -8.56
N PHE A 107 2.70 -8.16 -7.34
CA PHE A 107 1.32 -8.47 -6.93
C PHE A 107 0.38 -7.27 -7.15
N LEU A 108 0.82 -6.05 -6.80
CA LEU A 108 0.04 -4.83 -7.00
C LEU A 108 -0.15 -4.51 -8.50
N ARG A 109 0.86 -4.76 -9.34
CA ARG A 109 0.76 -4.62 -10.80
C ARG A 109 -0.25 -5.59 -11.41
N GLU A 110 -0.33 -6.82 -10.92
CA GLU A 110 -1.37 -7.76 -11.34
C GLU A 110 -2.78 -7.25 -10.98
N LYS A 111 -2.95 -6.64 -9.80
CA LYS A 111 -4.20 -5.99 -9.42
C LYS A 111 -4.49 -4.77 -10.30
N GLN A 112 -3.48 -3.96 -10.63
CA GLN A 112 -3.61 -2.81 -11.55
C GLN A 112 -4.03 -3.26 -12.95
N GLN A 113 -3.58 -4.42 -13.43
CA GLN A 113 -4.00 -4.96 -14.72
C GLN A 113 -5.51 -5.16 -14.81
N LYS A 114 -6.19 -5.42 -13.68
CA LYS A 114 -7.67 -5.48 -13.63
C LYS A 114 -8.31 -4.14 -13.93
N LEU A 115 -7.74 -3.03 -13.45
CA LEU A 115 -8.19 -1.68 -13.81
C LEU A 115 -7.98 -1.37 -15.29
N ILE A 116 -6.85 -1.80 -15.86
CA ILE A 116 -6.58 -1.63 -17.30
C ILE A 116 -7.62 -2.41 -18.12
N THR A 117 -7.94 -3.64 -17.71
CA THR A 117 -9.00 -4.43 -18.34
C THR A 117 -10.37 -3.76 -18.21
N LEU A 118 -10.67 -3.17 -17.05
CA LEU A 118 -11.90 -2.40 -16.83
C LEU A 118 -11.98 -1.20 -17.79
N TRP A 119 -10.88 -0.46 -17.93
CA TRP A 119 -10.76 0.65 -18.87
C TRP A 119 -11.01 0.20 -20.32
N ASN A 120 -10.40 -0.91 -20.76
CA ASN A 120 -10.65 -1.48 -22.08
C ASN A 120 -12.12 -1.87 -22.28
N ASN A 121 -12.76 -2.47 -21.28
CA ASN A 121 -14.17 -2.85 -21.34
C ASN A 121 -15.09 -1.62 -21.42
N LEU A 122 -14.77 -0.53 -20.70
CA LEU A 122 -15.47 0.75 -20.80
C LEU A 122 -15.41 1.32 -22.22
N GLN A 123 -14.24 1.31 -22.83
CA GLN A 123 -14.07 1.79 -24.21
C GLN A 123 -14.93 1.02 -25.21
N LEU A 124 -15.09 -0.28 -24.99
CA LEU A 124 -15.94 -1.16 -25.79
C LEU A 124 -17.44 -1.09 -25.42
N LYS A 125 -17.84 -0.15 -24.54
CA LYS A 125 -19.22 0.03 -24.06
C LYS A 125 -19.84 -1.22 -23.44
N LYS A 126 -19.03 -2.09 -22.85
CA LYS A 126 -19.53 -3.27 -22.11
C LYS A 126 -20.11 -2.81 -20.76
N LYS A 127 -21.14 -3.51 -20.30
CA LYS A 127 -21.75 -3.27 -18.98
C LYS A 127 -20.73 -3.64 -17.89
N ILE A 128 -20.62 -2.78 -16.88
CA ILE A 128 -19.72 -2.97 -15.73
C ILE A 128 -20.54 -3.19 -14.49
N ASN A 129 -20.04 -4.05 -13.60
CA ASN A 129 -20.64 -4.21 -12.29
C ASN A 129 -20.01 -3.20 -11.32
N SER A 130 -20.83 -2.51 -10.52
CA SER A 130 -20.33 -1.53 -9.56
C SER A 130 -19.40 -2.16 -8.51
N THR A 131 -19.54 -3.46 -8.24
CA THR A 131 -18.63 -4.24 -7.39
C THR A 131 -17.22 -4.36 -7.95
N ASP A 132 -17.02 -4.12 -9.25
CA ASP A 132 -15.69 -4.13 -9.88
C ASP A 132 -14.82 -2.95 -9.42
N LEU A 133 -15.41 -1.99 -8.67
CA LEU A 133 -14.79 -0.77 -8.16
C LEU A 133 -14.73 -0.74 -6.61
N GLU A 134 -14.51 -1.88 -5.95
CA GLU A 134 -14.17 -1.94 -4.52
C GLU A 134 -12.79 -1.29 -4.25
N LEU A 135 -12.78 0.05 -4.17
CA LEU A 135 -11.54 0.83 -4.20
C LEU A 135 -11.16 1.42 -2.84
N GLN A 136 -12.12 1.69 -1.96
CA GLN A 136 -11.84 2.43 -0.72
C GLN A 136 -10.85 1.70 0.19
N THR A 137 -11.03 0.39 0.38
CA THR A 137 -10.14 -0.44 1.19
C THR A 137 -8.76 -0.55 0.54
N THR A 138 -8.71 -0.77 -0.77
CA THR A 138 -7.47 -0.82 -1.54
C THR A 138 -6.67 0.48 -1.44
N ILE A 139 -7.32 1.63 -1.57
CA ILE A 139 -6.68 2.96 -1.46
C ILE A 139 -6.11 3.19 -0.07
N THR A 140 -6.87 2.81 0.97
CA THR A 140 -6.42 2.93 2.35
C THR A 140 -5.18 2.07 2.59
N LEU A 141 -5.20 0.81 2.13
CA LEU A 141 -4.06 -0.11 2.25
C LEU A 141 -2.83 0.36 1.45
N LEU A 142 -3.02 0.92 0.25
CA LEU A 142 -1.93 1.48 -0.54
C LEU A 142 -1.22 2.63 0.18
N ASN A 143 -1.97 3.46 0.92
CA ASN A 143 -1.37 4.57 1.67
C ASN A 143 -0.55 4.14 2.89
N TYR A 144 -0.74 2.92 3.40
CA TYR A 144 0.12 2.37 4.45
C TYR A 144 1.49 1.92 3.93
N LEU A 145 1.63 1.69 2.63
CA LEU A 145 2.89 1.26 2.06
C LEU A 145 3.95 2.37 2.14
N PRO A 146 5.24 1.99 2.28
CA PRO A 146 6.38 2.91 2.27
C PRO A 146 6.48 3.80 1.03
N ASP A 147 7.31 4.83 1.12
CA ASP A 147 7.50 5.82 0.05
C ASP A 147 8.07 5.24 -1.24
N GLU A 148 8.76 4.10 -1.18
CA GLU A 148 9.22 3.31 -2.31
C GLU A 148 8.05 2.93 -3.25
N PHE A 149 6.81 2.84 -2.73
CA PHE A 149 5.61 2.56 -3.49
C PHE A 149 4.90 3.82 -4.02
N GLN A 150 5.43 5.03 -3.78
CA GLN A 150 4.83 6.29 -4.25
C GLN A 150 4.72 6.36 -5.78
N GLY A 151 5.70 5.81 -6.50
CA GLY A 151 5.64 5.69 -7.97
C GLY A 151 4.43 4.88 -8.41
N PHE A 152 4.26 3.68 -7.84
CA PHE A 152 3.11 2.82 -8.11
C PHE A 152 1.78 3.49 -7.74
N ARG A 153 1.67 4.09 -6.54
CA ARG A 153 0.47 4.83 -6.12
C ARG A 153 0.08 5.88 -7.16
N SER A 154 1.07 6.59 -7.69
CA SER A 154 0.89 7.65 -8.70
C SER A 154 0.42 7.10 -10.06
N GLU A 155 0.96 5.97 -10.51
CA GLU A 155 0.52 5.26 -11.71
C GLU A 155 -0.92 4.74 -11.56
N TYR A 156 -1.20 4.06 -10.44
CA TYR A 156 -2.52 3.55 -10.11
C TYR A 156 -3.57 4.68 -10.10
N CYS A 157 -3.26 5.80 -9.46
CA CYS A 157 -4.09 7.00 -9.46
C CYS A 157 -4.36 7.54 -10.86
N ASN A 158 -3.35 7.56 -11.74
CA ASN A 158 -3.54 8.01 -13.12
C ASN A 158 -4.48 7.08 -13.91
N GLU A 159 -4.44 5.76 -13.67
CA GLU A 159 -5.40 4.84 -14.27
C GLU A 159 -6.83 5.09 -13.78
N LEU A 160 -7.03 5.34 -12.48
CA LEU A 160 -8.36 5.72 -11.95
C LEU A 160 -8.89 7.01 -12.61
N VAL A 161 -8.03 8.00 -12.85
CA VAL A 161 -8.42 9.24 -13.56
C VAL A 161 -8.88 8.95 -14.99
N LYS A 162 -8.18 8.07 -15.72
CA LYS A 162 -8.60 7.67 -17.08
C LYS A 162 -9.96 6.98 -17.08
N ILE A 163 -10.18 6.07 -16.14
CA ILE A 163 -11.46 5.36 -15.99
C ILE A 163 -12.58 6.35 -15.68
N ALA A 164 -12.35 7.28 -14.75
CA ALA A 164 -13.34 8.31 -14.41
C ALA A 164 -13.72 9.19 -15.61
N LYS A 165 -12.75 9.59 -16.44
CA LYS A 165 -13.03 10.36 -17.66
C LYS A 165 -13.88 9.60 -18.67
N LEU A 166 -13.77 8.27 -18.73
CA LEU A 166 -14.66 7.47 -19.57
C LEU A 166 -16.05 7.32 -18.94
N LEU A 167 -16.09 7.04 -17.64
CA LEU A 167 -17.34 6.95 -16.89
C LEU A 167 -18.13 8.24 -16.91
N SER A 168 -17.49 9.41 -17.00
CA SER A 168 -18.20 10.70 -17.08
C SER A 168 -19.18 10.79 -18.25
N LEU A 169 -18.99 9.97 -19.30
CA LEU A 169 -19.85 9.93 -20.47
C LEU A 169 -21.04 8.98 -20.32
N THR A 170 -20.99 8.04 -19.38
CA THR A 170 -21.97 6.95 -19.24
C THR A 170 -22.61 6.90 -17.85
N ASP A 171 -21.81 7.06 -16.80
CA ASP A 171 -22.21 7.14 -15.39
C ASP A 171 -21.39 8.22 -14.65
N PRO A 172 -21.84 9.49 -14.71
CA PRO A 172 -21.14 10.60 -14.08
C PRO A 172 -21.08 10.53 -12.55
N HIS A 173 -22.05 9.86 -11.91
CA HIS A 173 -22.04 9.70 -10.45
C HIS A 173 -20.91 8.77 -10.01
N LEU A 174 -20.77 7.63 -10.68
CA LEU A 174 -19.68 6.69 -10.43
C LEU A 174 -18.31 7.30 -10.77
N ALA A 175 -18.24 8.12 -11.83
CA ALA A 175 -17.03 8.88 -12.17
C ALA A 175 -16.59 9.82 -11.03
N ILE A 176 -17.52 10.54 -10.42
CA ILE A 176 -17.22 11.43 -9.29
C ILE A 176 -16.76 10.62 -8.08
N GLU A 177 -17.47 9.55 -7.71
CA GLU A 177 -17.08 8.70 -6.58
C GLU A 177 -15.66 8.14 -6.76
N LEU A 178 -15.36 7.65 -7.97
CA LEU A 178 -14.05 7.15 -8.35
C LEU A 178 -12.95 8.21 -8.17
N ILE A 179 -13.18 9.42 -8.66
CA ILE A 179 -12.23 10.53 -8.52
C ILE A 179 -12.04 10.93 -7.06
N ILE A 180 -13.11 10.96 -6.27
CA ILE A 180 -13.02 11.27 -4.84
C ILE A 180 -12.20 10.21 -4.13
N ASN A 181 -12.38 8.94 -4.47
CA ASN A 181 -11.58 7.86 -3.93
C ASN A 181 -10.11 8.01 -4.35
N ALA A 182 -9.83 8.21 -5.64
CA ALA A 182 -8.47 8.45 -6.14
C ALA A 182 -7.78 9.63 -5.45
N SER A 183 -8.55 10.66 -5.08
CA SER A 183 -8.07 11.86 -4.39
C SER A 183 -7.52 11.60 -2.98
N LYS A 184 -7.89 10.46 -2.37
CA LYS A 184 -7.38 10.02 -1.07
C LYS A 184 -6.03 9.32 -1.17
N LEU A 185 -5.55 8.96 -2.38
CA LEU A 185 -4.23 8.32 -2.54
C LEU A 185 -3.09 9.31 -2.29
N ASP A 186 -2.08 8.85 -1.56
CA ASP A 186 -0.84 9.59 -1.38
C ASP A 186 0.07 9.43 -2.62
N CYS A 187 -0.19 10.28 -3.61
CA CYS A 187 0.55 10.29 -4.88
C CYS A 187 1.47 11.50 -5.02
N LEU A 188 2.35 11.43 -6.02
CA LEU A 188 3.15 12.57 -6.47
C LEU A 188 2.26 13.77 -6.88
N PRO A 189 2.77 15.01 -6.74
CA PRO A 189 1.99 16.22 -7.00
C PRO A 189 1.33 16.27 -8.38
N GLN A 190 2.00 15.76 -9.42
CA GLN A 190 1.47 15.76 -10.78
C GLN A 190 0.22 14.87 -10.93
N SER A 191 0.20 13.69 -10.30
CA SER A 191 -0.98 12.82 -10.32
C SER A 191 -2.13 13.46 -9.52
N ARG A 192 -1.84 14.08 -8.38
CA ARG A 192 -2.85 14.81 -7.59
C ARG A 192 -3.49 15.96 -8.38
N GLN A 193 -2.68 16.70 -9.14
CA GLN A 193 -3.17 17.78 -10.02
C GLN A 193 -4.14 17.24 -11.08
N ARG A 194 -3.84 16.09 -11.71
CA ARG A 194 -4.73 15.46 -12.69
C ARG A 194 -6.06 15.01 -12.08
N VAL A 195 -6.06 14.53 -10.84
CA VAL A 195 -7.29 14.21 -10.10
C VAL A 195 -8.13 15.47 -9.90
N LEU A 196 -7.51 16.57 -9.48
CA LEU A 196 -8.20 17.84 -9.28
C LEU A 196 -8.82 18.38 -10.57
N GLU A 197 -8.06 18.39 -11.67
CA GLU A 197 -8.56 18.81 -12.98
C GLU A 197 -9.74 17.96 -13.44
N CYS A 198 -9.64 16.64 -13.29
CA CYS A 198 -10.73 15.73 -13.62
C CYS A 198 -11.97 15.98 -12.75
N TYR A 199 -11.77 16.22 -11.45
CA TYR A 199 -12.85 16.54 -10.53
C TYR A 199 -13.57 17.83 -10.90
N GLN A 200 -12.83 18.90 -11.20
CA GLN A 200 -13.38 20.18 -11.63
C GLN A 200 -14.19 20.04 -12.92
N GLN A 201 -13.69 19.27 -13.90
CA GLN A 201 -14.42 18.97 -15.12
C GLN A 201 -15.75 18.27 -14.82
N LEU A 202 -15.74 17.25 -13.96
CA LEU A 202 -16.96 16.54 -13.55
C LEU A 202 -17.96 17.45 -12.82
N GLN A 203 -17.51 18.41 -12.00
CA GLN A 203 -18.42 19.35 -11.33
C GLN A 203 -19.16 20.30 -12.27
N THR A 204 -18.58 20.61 -13.44
CA THR A 204 -19.25 21.45 -14.44
C THR A 204 -20.32 20.70 -15.22
N MET A 205 -20.35 19.37 -15.13
CA MET A 205 -21.45 18.57 -15.65
C MET A 205 -22.63 18.68 -14.69
N ASP A 206 -23.85 18.88 -15.23
CA ASP A 206 -25.09 19.08 -14.47
C ASP A 206 -25.52 17.79 -13.76
N ILE A 207 -24.76 17.42 -12.73
CA ILE A 207 -24.90 16.17 -11.96
C ILE A 207 -25.52 16.52 -10.61
N LYS A 208 -26.59 15.79 -10.24
CA LYS A 208 -27.26 15.98 -8.94
C LYS A 208 -26.25 15.91 -7.78
N PRO A 209 -26.40 16.78 -6.76
CA PRO A 209 -25.38 16.95 -5.73
C PRO A 209 -25.11 15.67 -4.94
N LEU A 210 -23.83 15.32 -4.79
CA LEU A 210 -23.38 14.19 -3.96
C LEU A 210 -23.69 14.40 -2.46
N PRO A 211 -23.79 13.30 -1.69
CA PRO A 211 -23.91 13.32 -0.22
C PRO A 211 -22.80 14.14 0.44
N ALA A 212 -23.12 14.82 1.55
CA ALA A 212 -22.26 15.81 2.21
C ALA A 212 -20.88 15.28 2.63
N GLU A 213 -20.78 13.98 2.92
CA GLU A 213 -19.57 13.28 3.39
C GLU A 213 -18.43 13.34 2.37
N HIS A 214 -18.78 13.35 1.09
CA HIS A 214 -17.83 13.43 -0.02
C HIS A 214 -17.22 14.83 -0.19
N ARG A 215 -17.93 15.90 0.20
CA ARG A 215 -17.49 17.29 0.03
C ARG A 215 -16.24 17.63 0.86
N PHE A 216 -16.05 16.97 2.00
CA PHE A 216 -14.95 17.26 2.93
C PHE A 216 -13.57 16.75 2.45
N ALA A 217 -13.50 15.58 1.81
CA ALA A 217 -12.24 15.08 1.24
C ALA A 217 -11.71 16.01 0.14
N ILE A 218 -12.63 16.56 -0.65
CA ILE A 218 -12.37 17.46 -1.77
C ILE A 218 -11.93 18.84 -1.30
N LEU A 219 -12.58 19.39 -0.27
CA LEU A 219 -12.16 20.65 0.35
C LEU A 219 -10.71 20.56 0.86
N ARG A 220 -10.30 19.43 1.43
CA ARG A 220 -8.91 19.23 1.87
C ARG A 220 -7.90 19.30 0.73
N LEU A 221 -8.22 18.75 -0.45
CA LEU A 221 -7.36 18.88 -1.64
C LEU A 221 -7.30 20.32 -2.15
N ILE A 222 -8.45 20.98 -2.28
CA ILE A 222 -8.52 22.38 -2.71
C ILE A 222 -7.70 23.27 -1.74
N PHE A 223 -7.85 23.07 -0.43
CA PHE A 223 -7.07 23.78 0.58
C PHE A 223 -5.57 23.47 0.50
N ALA A 224 -5.17 22.22 0.25
CA ALA A 224 -3.76 21.83 0.11
C ALA A 224 -3.07 22.50 -1.09
N PHE A 225 -3.81 22.77 -2.17
CA PHE A 225 -3.28 23.48 -3.34
C PHE A 225 -3.37 25.02 -3.23
N SER A 226 -4.29 25.55 -2.42
CA SER A 226 -4.40 27.01 -2.17
C SER A 226 -3.30 27.60 -1.27
N LYS A 227 -2.46 26.75 -0.66
CA LYS A 227 -1.35 27.14 0.23
C LYS A 227 0.03 27.19 -0.45
N ARG A 228 0.09 27.23 -1.78
CA ARG A 228 1.33 27.44 -2.55
C ARG A 228 1.30 28.78 -3.25
#